data_AF-A0A1B9FXS9-F1
#
_entry.id   AF-A0A1B9FXS9-F1
#
_cell.length_a   1.000
_cell.length_b   1.000
_cell.length_c   1.000
_cell.angle_alpha   90.00
_cell.angle_beta   90.00
_cell.angle_gamma   90.00
#
_symmetry.space_group_name_H-M   'P 1'
#
loop_
_entity.id
_entity.type
_entity.pdbx_description
1 polymer ?
#
loop_
_entity_poly.entity_id
_entity_poly.type
_entity_poly.pdbx_seq_one_letter_code
_entity_poly.pdbx_strand_id
1 'polypeptide(L)'
;MKNLASALSQGAQVILQSDEACLDIAKEAEEVARYIAHNLDEREELVDIDDDETIFEAFSTLWEGLAESFDPSQAADNEKKGWASEDSRIQLGLALGKLERNLVAGLQPFQDRAEQHEGAIRKLIFHITTFVRIENEQFFTLQSVLTQLLCNLVSPSSAETGADRLAERYLRVYLSGEREHDVIIRLLDSRDTKTIHATLHLLNNTVNGSEARLQSLLSEPGIRWLSKILNRMDEWVEVHDGLFELGASIFNSLIDLSLHPQLFNLLGTSSEIITPSQTILLKILDSHLSSSPSSPPSPSPHLFLIPLFHNLARYTTIGINSGQDDPRLPKVFEGLILVCEGLSAIGLSVQARKDSQTFAQEGSRGDEDMIGVMKSSEEGEGVVKPSIDLLRSLDTFFPRINPRIQSTNASITPIPEELKPFSNLKRNIVQLLGVLTFEDTSVGDQVRECEGIQLILGMTEIDENNPYLREHALLCIRNLMLNNPANQAIITQMNPVGVLSPENGELLPVPEKMKKKS
;
A
#
# COMPACT_ATOMS: atom_id res chain seq x y z
N MET A 1 40.93 -4.77 17.26
CA MET A 1 40.11 -3.76 17.96
C MET A 1 40.95 -2.67 18.61
N LYS A 2 41.83 -2.98 19.58
CA LYS A 2 42.64 -1.96 20.30
C LYS A 2 43.55 -1.09 19.42
N ASN A 3 44.24 -1.69 18.44
CA ASN A 3 45.07 -0.93 17.50
C ASN A 3 44.24 0.07 16.68
N LEU A 4 43.11 -0.39 16.12
CA LEU A 4 42.16 0.45 15.41
C LEU A 4 41.59 1.57 16.31
N ALA A 5 41.18 1.27 17.55
CA ALA A 5 40.71 2.30 18.49
C ALA A 5 41.78 3.37 18.77
N SER A 6 43.04 2.97 18.94
CA SER A 6 44.16 3.89 19.10
C SER A 6 44.42 4.73 17.83
N ALA A 7 44.31 4.12 16.64
CA ALA A 7 44.45 4.81 15.37
C ALA A 7 43.35 5.87 15.15
N LEU A 8 42.10 5.51 15.46
CA LEU A 8 40.95 6.42 15.39
C LEU A 8 41.09 7.58 16.40
N SER A 9 41.74 7.33 17.55
CA SER A 9 41.97 8.33 18.61
C SER A 9 43.08 9.35 18.29
N GLN A 10 43.77 9.23 17.13
CA GLN A 10 44.74 10.24 16.67
C GLN A 10 44.11 11.60 16.35
N GLY A 11 42.78 11.66 16.29
CA GLY A 11 41.98 12.87 16.13
C GLY A 11 41.34 12.95 14.75
N ALA A 12 40.02 13.16 14.71
CA ALA A 12 39.23 13.17 13.48
C ALA A 12 39.78 14.13 12.41
N GLN A 13 40.28 15.30 12.80
CA GLN A 13 40.84 16.28 11.88
C GLN A 13 42.10 15.76 11.15
N VAL A 14 43.01 15.08 11.85
CA VAL A 14 44.25 14.53 11.27
C VAL A 14 43.92 13.49 10.20
N ILE A 15 42.92 12.64 10.50
CA ILE A 15 42.47 11.58 9.61
C ILE A 15 41.78 12.19 8.38
N LEU A 16 40.81 13.07 8.60
CA LEU A 16 39.94 13.60 7.55
C LEU A 16 40.61 14.63 6.63
N GLN A 17 41.82 15.10 6.96
CA GLN A 17 42.62 16.01 6.13
C GLN A 17 43.72 15.29 5.33
N SER A 18 43.82 13.95 5.43
CA SER A 18 44.82 13.15 4.71
C SER A 18 44.15 11.99 3.97
N ASP A 19 44.32 11.95 2.64
CA ASP A 19 43.84 10.83 1.82
C ASP A 19 44.45 9.50 2.26
N GLU A 20 45.75 9.49 2.58
CA GLU A 20 46.45 8.30 3.05
C GLU A 20 45.87 7.81 4.38
N ALA A 21 45.67 8.71 5.35
CA ALA A 21 45.12 8.34 6.65
C ALA A 21 43.67 7.85 6.55
N CYS A 22 42.84 8.49 5.71
CA CYS A 22 41.47 8.03 5.44
C CYS A 22 41.47 6.60 4.88
N LEU A 23 42.31 6.32 3.88
CA LEU A 23 42.35 5.02 3.20
C LEU A 23 42.95 3.91 4.08
N ASP A 24 44.00 4.21 4.86
CA ASP A 24 44.61 3.25 5.77
C ASP A 24 43.64 2.82 6.87
N ILE A 25 42.95 3.79 7.49
CA ILE A 25 41.94 3.50 8.51
C ILE A 25 40.73 2.80 7.89
N ALA A 26 40.28 3.22 6.71
CA ALA A 26 39.18 2.55 6.00
C ALA A 26 39.50 1.07 5.76
N LYS A 27 40.74 0.77 5.35
CA LYS A 27 41.19 -0.61 5.12
C LYS A 27 41.17 -1.43 6.41
N GLU A 28 41.74 -0.92 7.50
CA GLU A 28 41.77 -1.63 8.79
C GLU A 28 40.34 -1.83 9.33
N ALA A 29 39.50 -0.79 9.27
CA ALA A 29 38.10 -0.88 9.70
C ALA A 29 37.29 -1.88 8.86
N GLU A 30 37.50 -1.95 7.55
CA GLU A 30 36.82 -2.91 6.67
C GLU A 30 37.25 -4.36 6.96
N GLU A 31 38.54 -4.60 7.23
CA GLU A 31 39.04 -5.94 7.61
C GLU A 31 38.38 -6.42 8.90
N VAL A 32 38.30 -5.54 9.89
CA VAL A 32 37.65 -5.81 11.17
C VAL A 32 36.13 -5.97 11.01
N ALA A 33 35.47 -5.11 10.23
CA ALA A 33 34.05 -5.21 9.93
C ALA A 33 33.71 -6.57 9.29
N ARG A 34 34.57 -7.04 8.38
CA ARG A 34 34.44 -8.35 7.74
C ARG A 34 34.63 -9.48 8.73
N TYR A 35 35.61 -9.40 9.63
CA TYR A 35 35.79 -10.41 10.69
C TYR A 35 34.53 -10.51 11.55
N ILE A 36 34.02 -9.39 12.02
CA ILE A 36 32.83 -9.34 12.87
C ILE A 36 31.60 -9.89 12.14
N ALA A 37 31.43 -9.58 10.86
CA ALA A 37 30.30 -10.10 10.08
C ALA A 37 30.24 -11.63 10.04
N HIS A 38 31.40 -12.31 10.14
CA HIS A 38 31.48 -13.77 10.15
C HIS A 38 31.45 -14.37 11.57
N ASN A 39 31.66 -13.56 12.61
CA ASN A 39 31.78 -14.00 14.01
C ASN A 39 30.96 -13.05 14.91
N LEU A 40 29.64 -12.97 14.64
CA LEU A 40 28.74 -12.06 15.35
C LEU A 40 28.57 -12.41 16.83
N ASP A 41 28.81 -13.65 17.20
CA ASP A 41 28.82 -14.17 18.58
C ASP A 41 30.06 -13.75 19.37
N GLU A 42 31.18 -13.47 18.72
CA GLU A 42 32.44 -13.09 19.36
C GLU A 42 32.57 -11.56 19.63
N ARG A 43 31.58 -10.76 19.22
CA ARG A 43 31.65 -9.28 19.28
C ARG A 43 31.87 -8.71 20.68
N GLU A 44 31.22 -9.30 21.68
CA GLU A 44 31.33 -8.87 23.07
C GLU A 44 32.73 -9.15 23.65
N GLU A 45 33.49 -10.09 23.07
CA GLU A 45 34.87 -10.37 23.48
C GLU A 45 35.88 -9.38 22.84
N LEU A 46 35.50 -8.77 21.71
CA LEU A 46 36.37 -7.87 20.95
C LEU A 46 36.35 -6.43 21.48
N VAL A 47 35.24 -6.01 22.07
CA VAL A 47 35.04 -4.66 22.63
C VAL A 47 34.67 -4.79 24.10
N ASP A 48 35.57 -4.35 24.97
CA ASP A 48 35.25 -4.12 26.37
C ASP A 48 34.52 -2.78 26.48
N ILE A 49 33.22 -2.82 26.78
CA ILE A 49 32.36 -1.63 26.83
C ILE A 49 32.58 -0.78 28.09
N ASP A 50 33.18 -1.38 29.13
CA ASP A 50 33.46 -0.74 30.41
C ASP A 50 34.83 -0.03 30.43
N ASP A 51 35.63 -0.17 29.37
CA ASP A 51 36.92 0.52 29.22
C ASP A 51 36.71 2.01 28.90
N ASP A 52 37.49 2.91 29.51
CA ASP A 52 37.35 4.36 29.31
C ASP A 52 37.70 4.77 27.85
N GLU A 53 38.55 3.98 27.17
CA GLU A 53 38.95 4.17 25.77
C GLU A 53 38.24 3.19 24.82
N THR A 54 36.90 3.14 24.86
CA THR A 54 36.14 2.30 23.91
C THR A 54 36.29 2.77 22.46
N ILE A 55 36.14 1.84 21.51
CA ILE A 55 36.06 2.15 20.08
C ILE A 55 34.89 3.11 19.75
N PHE A 56 33.83 3.12 20.57
CA PHE A 56 32.69 4.03 20.40
C PHE A 56 33.07 5.49 20.68
N GLU A 57 33.92 5.77 21.68
CA GLU A 57 34.42 7.14 21.88
C GLU A 57 35.24 7.64 20.69
N ALA A 58 36.04 6.75 20.10
CA ALA A 58 36.80 7.08 18.90
C ALA A 58 35.90 7.36 17.68
N PHE A 59 34.76 6.67 17.56
CA PHE A 59 33.77 6.93 16.51
C PHE A 59 33.09 8.28 16.65
N SER A 60 32.81 8.77 17.87
CA SER A 60 32.08 10.03 18.08
C SER A 60 32.69 11.21 17.31
N THR A 61 33.98 11.47 17.54
CA THR A 61 34.66 12.59 16.87
C THR A 61 34.77 12.41 15.36
N LEU A 62 34.90 11.18 14.89
CA LEU A 62 35.01 10.87 13.46
C LEU A 62 33.68 11.01 12.74
N TRP A 63 32.57 10.61 13.34
CA TRP A 63 31.25 10.82 12.75
C TRP A 63 30.89 12.29 12.66
N GLU A 64 31.20 13.07 13.70
CA GLU A 64 31.02 14.53 13.68
C GLU A 64 31.85 15.18 12.57
N GLY A 65 33.14 14.82 12.49
CA GLY A 65 34.04 15.32 11.45
C GLY A 65 33.62 14.91 10.04
N LEU A 66 33.17 13.66 9.85
CA LEU A 66 32.63 13.20 8.57
C LEU A 66 31.40 14.02 8.20
N ALA A 67 30.42 14.15 9.09
CA ALA A 67 29.22 14.93 8.84
C ALA A 67 29.55 16.38 8.46
N GLU A 68 30.47 17.04 9.18
CA GLU A 68 30.93 18.39 8.87
C GLU A 68 31.62 18.47 7.50
N SER A 69 32.50 17.53 7.20
CA SER A 69 33.26 17.53 5.94
C SER A 69 32.37 17.38 4.70
N PHE A 70 31.20 16.75 4.82
CA PHE A 70 30.24 16.58 3.73
C PHE A 70 29.21 17.70 3.63
N ASP A 71 29.18 18.67 4.55
CA ASP A 71 28.21 19.77 4.56
C ASP A 71 28.34 20.64 3.29
N PRO A 72 27.33 20.63 2.39
CA PRO A 72 27.39 21.40 1.16
C PRO A 72 27.28 22.91 1.40
N SER A 73 26.74 23.36 2.54
CA SER A 73 26.65 24.78 2.89
C SER A 73 28.02 25.39 3.22
N GLN A 74 28.98 24.55 3.62
CA GLN A 74 30.34 24.95 3.94
C GLN A 74 31.33 24.72 2.79
N ALA A 75 30.88 24.47 1.55
CA ALA A 75 31.76 24.11 0.44
C ALA A 75 33.00 25.02 0.29
N ALA A 76 32.82 26.35 0.38
CA ALA A 76 33.91 27.33 0.27
C ALA A 76 34.89 27.33 1.47
N ASP A 77 34.44 26.91 2.66
CA ASP A 77 35.29 26.77 3.83
C ASP A 77 35.91 25.37 3.93
N ASN A 78 35.22 24.35 3.40
CA ASN A 78 35.70 23.00 3.27
C ASN A 78 36.93 22.91 2.35
N GLU A 79 36.96 23.69 1.28
CA GLU A 79 38.17 23.84 0.44
C GLU A 79 39.35 24.43 1.23
N LYS A 80 39.10 25.36 2.16
CA LYS A 80 40.16 25.95 3.01
C LYS A 80 40.58 25.07 4.17
N LYS A 81 39.67 24.23 4.69
CA LYS A 81 39.94 23.26 5.76
C LYS A 81 40.86 22.12 5.28
N GLY A 82 41.06 21.96 3.97
CA GLY A 82 41.99 20.98 3.43
C GLY A 82 41.55 19.54 3.71
N TRP A 83 40.24 19.27 3.65
CA TRP A 83 39.74 17.90 3.77
C TRP A 83 40.35 17.01 2.68
N ALA A 84 40.51 15.74 3.00
CA ALA A 84 40.83 14.68 2.06
C ALA A 84 39.78 14.64 0.93
N SER A 85 40.14 13.98 -0.17
CA SER A 85 39.24 13.83 -1.31
C SER A 85 37.90 13.22 -0.89
N GLU A 86 36.84 13.57 -1.62
CA GLU A 86 35.50 13.06 -1.35
C GLU A 86 35.46 11.53 -1.42
N ASP A 87 36.19 10.92 -2.36
CA ASP A 87 36.29 9.46 -2.51
C ASP A 87 36.93 8.80 -1.28
N SER A 88 38.04 9.34 -0.76
CA SER A 88 38.69 8.81 0.45
C SER A 88 37.77 8.89 1.67
N ARG A 89 37.04 10.00 1.82
CA ARG A 89 36.07 10.18 2.91
C ARG A 89 34.84 9.30 2.77
N ILE A 90 34.37 9.02 1.54
CA ILE A 90 33.33 8.02 1.28
C ILE A 90 33.82 6.63 1.70
N GLN A 91 35.04 6.24 1.35
CA GLN A 91 35.58 4.93 1.74
C GLN A 91 35.73 4.79 3.26
N LEU A 92 36.20 5.84 3.93
CA LEU A 92 36.27 5.87 5.39
C LEU A 92 34.88 5.74 6.02
N GLY A 93 33.92 6.58 5.61
CA GLY A 93 32.55 6.53 6.12
C GLY A 93 31.87 5.17 5.86
N LEU A 94 32.17 4.53 4.72
CA LEU A 94 31.66 3.21 4.38
C LEU A 94 32.23 2.13 5.31
N ALA A 95 33.54 2.12 5.53
CA ALA A 95 34.20 1.15 6.37
C ALA A 95 33.78 1.28 7.84
N LEU A 96 33.72 2.51 8.37
CA LEU A 96 33.21 2.79 9.71
C LEU A 96 31.74 2.41 9.84
N GLY A 97 30.93 2.75 8.83
CA GLY A 97 29.51 2.42 8.82
C GLY A 97 29.27 0.91 8.88
N LYS A 98 30.02 0.10 8.11
CA LYS A 98 29.94 -1.36 8.17
C LYS A 98 30.41 -1.91 9.51
N LEU A 99 31.52 -1.39 10.02
CA LEU A 99 32.10 -1.82 11.29
C LEU A 99 31.11 -1.62 12.43
N GLU A 100 30.60 -0.40 12.59
CA GLU A 100 29.68 -0.08 13.67
C GLU A 100 28.32 -0.75 13.49
N ARG A 101 27.80 -0.83 12.26
CA ARG A 101 26.54 -1.54 11.97
C ARG A 101 26.63 -2.99 12.43
N ASN A 102 27.79 -3.61 12.21
CA ASN A 102 28.04 -4.98 12.63
C ASN A 102 28.30 -5.07 14.14
N LEU A 103 28.88 -4.07 14.80
CA LEU A 103 29.04 -4.08 16.26
C LEU A 103 27.70 -4.02 16.98
N VAL A 104 26.79 -3.13 16.56
CA VAL A 104 25.54 -2.86 17.29
C VAL A 104 24.41 -3.85 16.97
N ALA A 105 24.53 -4.68 15.93
CA ALA A 105 23.43 -5.52 15.45
C ALA A 105 22.91 -6.50 16.52
N GLY A 106 21.73 -6.22 17.06
CA GLY A 106 21.02 -7.05 18.03
C GLY A 106 21.56 -7.00 19.47
N LEU A 107 22.40 -6.02 19.81
CA LEU A 107 23.06 -5.93 21.13
C LEU A 107 22.75 -4.60 21.83
N GLN A 108 21.81 -4.62 22.79
CA GLN A 108 21.36 -3.41 23.50
C GLN A 108 22.49 -2.60 24.17
N PRO A 109 23.47 -3.20 24.88
CA PRO A 109 24.52 -2.42 25.52
C PRO A 109 25.34 -1.62 24.49
N PHE A 110 25.61 -2.21 23.33
CA PHE A 110 26.37 -1.58 22.26
C PHE A 110 25.53 -0.49 21.56
N GLN A 111 24.23 -0.71 21.38
CA GLN A 111 23.31 0.31 20.90
C GLN A 111 23.25 1.52 21.84
N ASP A 112 23.11 1.29 23.16
CA ASP A 112 23.05 2.34 24.16
C ASP A 112 24.32 3.20 24.15
N ARG A 113 25.49 2.59 23.93
CA ARG A 113 26.76 3.33 23.80
C ARG A 113 26.87 4.08 22.49
N ALA A 114 26.44 3.46 21.39
CA ALA A 114 26.47 4.05 20.06
C ALA A 114 25.39 5.13 19.82
N GLU A 115 24.39 5.25 20.70
CA GLU A 115 23.29 6.23 20.60
C GLU A 115 23.81 7.65 20.36
N GLN A 116 24.95 8.00 20.98
CA GLN A 116 25.60 9.31 20.83
C GLN A 116 26.00 9.64 19.38
N HIS A 117 26.18 8.63 18.52
CA HIS A 117 26.57 8.81 17.11
C HIS A 117 25.39 9.09 16.18
N GLU A 118 24.15 8.78 16.60
CA GLU A 118 22.96 8.87 15.74
C GLU A 118 22.86 10.24 15.07
N GLY A 119 23.02 11.32 15.85
CA GLY A 119 22.85 12.67 15.34
C GLY A 119 23.87 13.04 14.26
N ALA A 120 25.11 12.55 14.38
CA ALA A 120 26.15 12.76 13.39
C ALA A 120 25.93 11.90 12.14
N ILE A 121 25.57 10.62 12.30
CA ILE A 121 25.25 9.70 11.20
C ILE A 121 24.05 10.25 10.40
N ARG A 122 23.00 10.70 11.08
CA ARG A 122 21.82 11.32 10.46
C ARG A 122 22.18 12.58 9.68
N LYS A 123 23.01 13.46 10.25
CA LYS A 123 23.50 14.67 9.56
C LYS A 123 24.33 14.30 8.32
N LEU A 124 25.18 13.28 8.42
CA LEU A 124 25.94 12.78 7.27
C LEU A 124 25.00 12.29 6.16
N ILE A 125 23.99 11.47 6.48
CA ILE A 125 22.96 11.04 5.52
C ILE A 125 22.29 12.26 4.88
N PHE A 126 21.88 13.24 5.68
CA PHE A 126 21.26 14.47 5.17
C PHE A 126 22.16 15.20 4.16
N HIS A 127 23.46 15.32 4.43
CA HIS A 127 24.42 15.98 3.55
C HIS A 127 24.70 15.20 2.24
N ILE A 128 24.83 13.87 2.31
CA ILE A 128 25.06 13.02 1.12
C ILE A 128 23.79 12.76 0.30
N THR A 129 22.63 13.20 0.78
CA THR A 129 21.34 13.13 0.06
C THR A 129 20.80 14.51 -0.33
N THR A 130 21.60 15.57 -0.16
CA THR A 130 21.17 16.95 -0.46
C THR A 130 21.38 17.31 -1.94
N PHE A 131 20.39 18.03 -2.51
CA PHE A 131 20.33 18.40 -3.93
C PHE A 131 20.42 17.17 -4.85
N VAL A 132 21.32 17.19 -5.82
CA VAL A 132 21.54 16.11 -6.79
C VAL A 132 22.29 14.91 -6.19
N ARG A 133 22.78 14.99 -4.94
CA ARG A 133 23.59 13.92 -4.33
C ARG A 133 22.79 12.66 -4.03
N ILE A 134 21.47 12.78 -3.79
CA ILE A 134 20.59 11.61 -3.62
C ILE A 134 20.60 10.70 -4.85
N GLU A 135 20.86 11.25 -6.04
CA GLU A 135 20.90 10.52 -7.31
C GLU A 135 22.32 10.09 -7.74
N ASN A 136 23.35 10.54 -7.03
CA ASN A 136 24.74 10.24 -7.38
C ASN A 136 25.14 8.84 -6.90
N GLU A 137 25.48 7.98 -7.87
CA GLU A 137 25.87 6.58 -7.67
C GLU A 137 27.06 6.39 -6.73
N GLN A 138 27.95 7.38 -6.63
CA GLN A 138 29.08 7.36 -5.68
C GLN A 138 28.61 7.26 -4.22
N PHE A 139 27.42 7.78 -3.89
CA PHE A 139 26.89 7.77 -2.53
C PHE A 139 25.97 6.59 -2.24
N PHE A 140 25.47 5.84 -3.23
CA PHE A 140 24.44 4.81 -3.00
C PHE A 140 24.86 3.76 -1.97
N THR A 141 26.09 3.26 -2.07
CA THR A 141 26.58 2.26 -1.12
C THR A 141 26.69 2.84 0.29
N LEU A 142 27.13 4.10 0.40
CA LEU A 142 27.23 4.81 1.68
C LEU A 142 25.83 5.08 2.27
N GLN A 143 24.89 5.57 1.46
CA GLN A 143 23.49 5.79 1.85
C GLN A 143 22.87 4.50 2.41
N SER A 144 22.98 3.38 1.68
CA SER A 144 22.46 2.09 2.12
C SER A 144 23.11 1.60 3.41
N VAL A 145 24.45 1.66 3.53
CA VAL A 145 25.15 1.20 4.75
C VAL A 145 24.82 2.07 5.96
N LEU A 146 24.78 3.39 5.83
CA LEU A 146 24.43 4.28 6.94
C LEU A 146 22.95 4.11 7.34
N THR A 147 22.06 3.84 6.39
CA THR A 147 20.66 3.51 6.69
C THR A 147 20.54 2.20 7.45
N GLN A 148 21.32 1.17 7.08
CA GLN A 148 21.37 -0.08 7.82
C GLN A 148 22.00 0.09 9.21
N LEU A 149 22.99 0.97 9.36
CA LEU A 149 23.54 1.33 10.66
C LEU A 149 22.47 1.98 11.53
N LEU A 150 21.75 2.99 11.03
CA LEU A 150 20.61 3.57 11.75
C LEU A 150 19.56 2.51 12.11
N CYS A 151 19.22 1.61 11.18
CA CYS A 151 18.33 0.48 11.45
C CYS A 151 18.80 -0.35 12.65
N ASN A 152 20.05 -0.81 12.65
CA ASN A 152 20.57 -1.61 13.75
C ASN A 152 20.75 -0.81 15.05
N LEU A 153 20.94 0.51 14.96
CA LEU A 153 21.11 1.38 16.12
C LEU A 153 19.79 1.66 16.84
N VAL A 154 18.72 1.95 16.09
CA VAL A 154 17.45 2.42 16.67
C VAL A 154 16.41 1.32 16.83
N SER A 155 16.52 0.20 16.09
CA SER A 155 15.53 -0.87 16.16
C SER A 155 15.56 -1.59 17.51
N PRO A 156 14.40 -2.03 18.03
CA PRO A 156 14.36 -2.83 19.26
C PRO A 156 15.22 -4.09 19.12
N SER A 157 16.16 -4.28 20.04
CA SER A 157 17.08 -5.43 20.03
C SER A 157 16.46 -6.71 20.61
N SER A 158 15.42 -6.57 21.45
CA SER A 158 14.71 -7.67 22.10
C SER A 158 13.25 -7.28 22.39
N ALA A 159 12.47 -8.24 22.90
CA ALA A 159 11.11 -8.01 23.38
C ALA A 159 11.05 -7.52 24.84
N GLU A 160 12.20 -7.25 25.46
CA GLU A 160 12.27 -6.81 26.86
C GLU A 160 11.78 -5.37 27.02
N THR A 161 11.21 -5.06 28.19
CA THR A 161 10.72 -3.72 28.49
C THR A 161 11.86 -2.70 28.41
N GLY A 162 11.70 -1.68 27.57
CA GLY A 162 12.68 -0.61 27.37
C GLY A 162 13.63 -0.83 26.19
N ALA A 163 13.64 -2.00 25.55
CA ALA A 163 14.42 -2.25 24.34
C ALA A 163 13.95 -1.41 23.14
N ASP A 164 12.72 -0.90 23.19
CA ASP A 164 12.11 -0.03 22.17
C ASP A 164 12.32 1.48 22.41
N ARG A 165 12.99 1.86 23.52
CA ARG A 165 13.22 3.27 23.90
C ARG A 165 13.86 4.09 22.77
N LEU A 166 14.88 3.54 22.11
CA LEU A 166 15.57 4.20 21.00
C LEU A 166 14.65 4.36 19.80
N ALA A 167 13.88 3.33 19.47
CA ALA A 167 12.92 3.38 18.37
C ALA A 167 11.84 4.45 18.60
N GLU A 168 11.28 4.54 19.81
CA GLU A 168 10.32 5.60 20.15
C GLU A 168 10.94 6.99 20.05
N ARG A 169 12.13 7.19 20.63
CA ARG A 169 12.85 8.45 20.62
C ARG A 169 13.13 8.93 19.20
N TYR A 170 13.75 8.08 18.39
CA TYR A 170 14.20 8.48 17.05
C TYR A 170 13.08 8.54 16.03
N LEU A 171 12.02 7.73 16.16
CA LEU A 171 10.83 7.93 15.34
C LEU A 171 10.22 9.32 15.58
N ARG A 172 10.15 9.79 16.83
CA ARG A 172 9.69 11.15 17.15
C ARG A 172 10.59 12.23 16.55
N VAL A 173 11.90 12.03 16.59
CA VAL A 173 12.88 12.94 15.96
C VAL A 173 12.65 13.01 14.45
N TYR A 174 12.52 11.87 13.78
CA TYR A 174 12.34 11.80 12.33
C TYR A 174 10.99 12.35 11.88
N LEU A 175 9.96 12.22 12.72
CA LEU A 175 8.62 12.78 12.49
C LEU A 175 8.46 14.23 13.00
N SER A 176 9.54 14.89 13.44
CA SER A 176 9.45 16.26 13.96
C SER A 176 8.99 17.30 12.93
N GLY A 177 9.15 17.01 11.64
CA GLY A 177 8.89 17.95 10.54
C GLY A 177 9.97 19.02 10.37
N GLU A 178 11.02 18.98 11.18
CA GLU A 178 12.18 19.85 11.03
C GLU A 178 13.08 19.37 9.90
N ARG A 179 13.48 20.30 9.02
CA ARG A 179 14.25 19.99 7.81
C ARG A 179 15.50 19.15 8.06
N GLU A 180 16.22 19.42 9.14
CA GLU A 180 17.46 18.70 9.49
C GLU A 180 17.23 17.23 9.89
N HIS A 181 15.98 16.86 10.19
CA HIS A 181 15.54 15.52 10.57
C HIS A 181 14.91 14.73 9.40
N ASP A 182 14.76 15.33 8.21
CA ASP A 182 14.12 14.76 7.02
C ASP A 182 14.93 13.63 6.33
N VAL A 183 15.54 12.72 7.07
CA VAL A 183 16.35 11.66 6.48
C VAL A 183 15.52 10.56 5.82
N ILE A 184 14.42 10.14 6.44
CA ILE A 184 13.58 9.05 5.91
C ILE A 184 12.97 9.43 4.56
N ILE A 185 12.31 10.61 4.49
CA ILE A 185 11.67 11.07 3.26
C ILE A 185 12.69 11.20 2.11
N ARG A 186 13.92 11.63 2.40
CA ARG A 186 15.01 11.75 1.43
C ARG A 186 15.51 10.38 0.96
N LEU A 187 15.69 9.44 1.88
CA LEU A 187 16.13 8.10 1.53
C LEU A 187 15.09 7.37 0.68
N LEU A 188 13.79 7.60 0.93
CA LEU A 188 12.68 7.12 0.08
C LEU A 188 12.70 7.69 -1.34
N ASP A 189 13.35 8.84 -1.57
CA ASP A 189 13.57 9.43 -2.89
C ASP A 189 14.72 8.78 -3.66
N SER A 190 15.50 7.88 -3.05
CA SER A 190 16.59 7.19 -3.76
C SER A 190 16.07 6.28 -4.87
N ARG A 191 16.78 6.30 -6.02
CA ARG A 191 16.62 5.29 -7.10
C ARG A 191 17.38 4.00 -6.83
N ASP A 192 18.26 3.95 -5.83
CA ASP A 192 19.01 2.75 -5.48
C ASP A 192 18.17 1.77 -4.66
N THR A 193 17.90 0.60 -5.24
CA THR A 193 17.12 -0.48 -4.63
C THR A 193 17.64 -0.83 -3.23
N LYS A 194 18.96 -0.88 -3.01
CA LYS A 194 19.52 -1.26 -1.71
C LYS A 194 19.29 -0.21 -0.63
N THR A 195 19.28 1.06 -1.01
CA THR A 195 18.97 2.18 -0.12
C THR A 195 17.49 2.15 0.26
N ILE A 196 16.59 1.92 -0.70
CA ILE A 196 15.16 1.77 -0.42
C ILE A 196 14.88 0.55 0.45
N HIS A 197 15.51 -0.59 0.16
CA HIS A 197 15.38 -1.81 0.95
C HIS A 197 15.80 -1.57 2.41
N ALA A 198 16.95 -0.93 2.63
CA ALA A 198 17.40 -0.56 3.97
C ALA A 198 16.44 0.40 4.68
N THR A 199 15.85 1.35 3.94
CA THR A 199 14.91 2.35 4.48
C THR A 199 13.59 1.71 4.90
N LEU A 200 13.02 0.83 4.08
CA LEU A 200 11.81 0.09 4.43
C LEU A 200 12.06 -0.88 5.59
N HIS A 201 13.23 -1.51 5.67
CA HIS A 201 13.61 -2.33 6.82
C HIS A 201 13.70 -1.51 8.12
N LEU A 202 14.36 -0.35 8.08
CA LEU A 202 14.41 0.59 9.20
C LEU A 202 12.99 0.95 9.66
N LEU A 203 12.11 1.34 8.73
CA LEU A 203 10.73 1.70 9.06
C LEU A 203 9.97 0.53 9.67
N ASN A 204 9.97 -0.65 9.03
CA ASN A 204 9.31 -1.85 9.55
C ASN A 204 9.78 -2.18 10.96
N ASN A 205 11.09 -2.27 11.20
CA ASN A 205 11.62 -2.60 12.52
C ASN A 205 11.30 -1.53 13.58
N THR A 206 11.27 -0.25 13.16
CA THR A 206 10.96 0.87 14.04
C THR A 206 9.47 0.93 14.40
N VAL A 207 8.56 0.31 13.66
CA VAL A 207 7.12 0.32 13.99
C VAL A 207 6.55 -1.04 14.37
N ASN A 208 7.31 -2.12 14.13
CA ASN A 208 6.89 -3.49 14.37
C ASN A 208 6.37 -3.69 15.81
N GLY A 209 5.20 -4.31 15.93
CA GLY A 209 4.60 -4.66 17.22
C GLY A 209 4.20 -3.48 18.10
N SER A 210 4.11 -2.26 17.59
CA SER A 210 3.76 -1.07 18.38
C SER A 210 2.70 -0.20 17.74
N GLU A 211 1.49 -0.26 18.31
CA GLU A 211 0.37 0.58 17.91
C GLU A 211 0.68 2.07 18.01
N ALA A 212 1.33 2.52 19.09
CA ALA A 212 1.67 3.94 19.28
C ALA A 212 2.62 4.46 18.18
N ARG A 213 3.60 3.65 17.76
CA ARG A 213 4.55 4.02 16.69
C ARG A 213 3.86 4.01 15.31
N LEU A 214 2.97 3.04 15.06
CA LEU A 214 2.15 3.01 13.85
C LEU A 214 1.18 4.21 13.78
N GLN A 215 0.51 4.57 14.89
CA GLN A 215 -0.33 5.77 14.97
C GLN A 215 0.50 7.05 14.73
N SER A 216 1.75 7.10 15.18
CA SER A 216 2.63 8.25 14.95
C SER A 216 2.93 8.47 13.45
N LEU A 217 2.92 7.42 12.62
CA LEU A 217 3.05 7.54 11.16
C LEU A 217 1.87 8.28 10.51
N LEU A 218 0.74 8.43 11.19
CA LEU A 218 -0.42 9.19 10.70
C LEU A 218 -0.31 10.71 10.94
N SER A 219 0.85 11.18 11.42
CA SER A 219 1.22 12.60 11.45
C SER A 219 1.50 13.15 10.03
N GLU A 220 1.49 14.47 9.86
CA GLU A 220 1.73 15.09 8.54
C GLU A 220 3.06 14.62 7.87
N PRO A 221 4.21 14.56 8.56
CA PRO A 221 5.44 14.03 7.96
C PRO A 221 5.32 12.55 7.61
N GLY A 222 4.70 11.74 8.49
CA GLY A 222 4.54 10.30 8.27
C GLY A 222 3.62 9.99 7.08
N ILE A 223 2.55 10.75 6.87
CA ILE A 223 1.69 10.62 5.69
C ILE A 223 2.45 10.89 4.38
N ARG A 224 3.42 11.82 4.39
CA ARG A 224 4.29 12.03 3.22
C ARG A 224 5.18 10.81 2.95
N TRP A 225 5.65 10.11 3.99
CA TRP A 225 6.42 8.88 3.83
C TRP A 225 5.55 7.77 3.27
N LEU A 226 4.39 7.52 3.88
CA LEU A 226 3.44 6.50 3.44
C LEU A 226 2.96 6.76 2.01
N SER A 227 2.69 8.01 1.62
CA SER A 227 2.35 8.35 0.24
C SER A 227 3.49 8.04 -0.74
N LYS A 228 4.75 8.35 -0.39
CA LYS A 228 5.90 8.02 -1.25
C LYS A 228 6.05 6.51 -1.46
N ILE A 229 5.86 5.73 -0.38
CA ILE A 229 5.90 4.26 -0.46
C ILE A 229 4.76 3.77 -1.36
N LEU A 230 3.52 4.20 -1.13
CA LEU A 230 2.37 3.82 -1.96
C LEU A 230 2.60 4.12 -3.43
N ASN A 231 3.08 5.32 -3.78
CA ASN A 231 3.27 5.74 -5.17
C ASN A 231 4.34 4.95 -5.93
N ARG A 232 5.10 4.07 -5.26
CA ARG A 232 6.10 3.17 -5.87
C ARG A 232 5.69 1.71 -5.86
N MET A 233 4.56 1.35 -5.24
CA MET A 233 4.15 -0.06 -5.10
C MET A 233 3.89 -0.74 -6.45
N ASP A 234 3.28 -0.04 -7.41
CA ASP A 234 3.03 -0.58 -8.76
C ASP A 234 4.36 -0.84 -9.51
N GLU A 235 5.42 -0.07 -9.27
CA GLU A 235 6.76 -0.34 -9.81
C GLU A 235 7.38 -1.58 -9.14
N TRP A 236 7.32 -1.64 -7.80
CA TRP A 236 7.96 -2.73 -7.04
C TRP A 236 7.30 -4.09 -7.26
N VAL A 237 5.99 -4.15 -7.49
CA VAL A 237 5.30 -5.42 -7.81
C VAL A 237 5.75 -5.99 -9.15
N GLU A 238 6.12 -5.14 -10.13
CA GLU A 238 6.60 -5.60 -11.44
C GLU A 238 8.05 -6.12 -11.39
N VAL A 239 8.89 -5.53 -10.54
CA VAL A 239 10.33 -5.85 -10.46
C VAL A 239 10.63 -7.11 -9.64
N HIS A 240 9.74 -7.50 -8.72
CA HIS A 240 9.87 -8.72 -7.88
C HIS A 240 11.18 -8.79 -7.06
N ASP A 241 11.65 -7.66 -6.53
CA ASP A 241 12.90 -7.56 -5.74
C ASP A 241 12.71 -7.56 -4.22
N GLY A 242 11.48 -7.84 -3.75
CA GLY A 242 11.12 -7.88 -2.33
C GLY A 242 10.70 -6.53 -1.74
N LEU A 243 10.81 -5.42 -2.49
CA LEU A 243 10.41 -4.10 -1.99
C LEU A 243 8.89 -3.99 -1.82
N PHE A 244 8.11 -4.63 -2.69
CA PHE A 244 6.65 -4.64 -2.58
C PHE A 244 6.21 -5.28 -1.25
N GLU A 245 6.76 -6.42 -0.89
CA GLU A 245 6.44 -7.15 0.33
C GLU A 245 6.82 -6.33 1.58
N LEU A 246 7.99 -5.70 1.57
CA LEU A 246 8.45 -4.82 2.65
C LEU A 246 7.61 -3.54 2.77
N GLY A 247 7.16 -2.97 1.64
CA GLY A 247 6.25 -1.83 1.64
C GLY A 247 4.87 -2.22 2.17
N ALA A 248 4.31 -3.31 1.64
CA ALA A 248 3.01 -3.84 2.01
C ALA A 248 2.93 -4.24 3.48
N SER A 249 4.00 -4.75 4.10
CA SER A 249 3.99 -5.14 5.52
C SER A 249 3.66 -3.98 6.46
N ILE A 250 4.09 -2.75 6.14
CA ILE A 250 3.75 -1.55 6.91
C ILE A 250 2.24 -1.31 6.86
N PHE A 251 1.65 -1.37 5.67
CA PHE A 251 0.21 -1.15 5.48
C PHE A 251 -0.63 -2.28 6.05
N ASN A 252 -0.19 -3.54 5.91
CA ASN A 252 -0.84 -4.68 6.54
C ASN A 252 -0.88 -4.52 8.06
N SER A 253 0.22 -4.06 8.67
CA SER A 253 0.25 -3.75 10.12
C SER A 253 -0.73 -2.62 10.50
N LEU A 254 -0.89 -1.61 9.65
CA LEU A 254 -1.90 -0.56 9.85
C LEU A 254 -3.34 -1.10 9.71
N ILE A 255 -3.58 -2.02 8.77
CA ILE A 255 -4.88 -2.66 8.56
C ILE A 255 -5.23 -3.57 9.74
N ASP A 256 -4.27 -4.37 10.22
CA ASP A 256 -4.44 -5.26 11.37
C ASP A 256 -4.84 -4.49 12.64
N LEU A 257 -4.36 -3.25 12.78
CA LEU A 257 -4.74 -2.33 13.86
C LEU A 257 -5.93 -1.41 13.53
N SER A 258 -6.64 -1.65 12.44
CA SER A 258 -7.81 -0.85 12.03
C SER A 258 -7.53 0.64 11.81
N LEU A 259 -6.29 1.00 11.47
CA LEU A 259 -5.85 2.37 11.23
C LEU A 259 -6.04 2.83 9.77
N HIS A 260 -6.30 1.90 8.86
CA HIS A 260 -6.48 2.18 7.43
C HIS A 260 -7.61 3.18 7.10
N PRO A 261 -8.73 3.31 7.84
CA PRO A 261 -9.75 4.31 7.50
C PRO A 261 -9.25 5.73 7.74
N GLN A 262 -8.50 5.94 8.83
CA GLN A 262 -7.86 7.21 9.12
C GLN A 262 -6.79 7.53 8.06
N LEU A 263 -5.93 6.55 7.74
CA LEU A 263 -4.94 6.70 6.68
C LEU A 263 -5.59 7.06 5.33
N PHE A 264 -6.66 6.35 4.94
CA PHE A 264 -7.36 6.61 3.69
C PHE A 264 -7.85 8.07 3.60
N ASN A 265 -8.41 8.60 4.69
CA ASN A 265 -8.84 10.00 4.75
C ASN A 265 -7.67 10.98 4.65
N LEU A 266 -6.54 10.69 5.33
CA LEU A 266 -5.34 11.54 5.31
C LEU A 266 -4.60 11.55 3.97
N LEU A 267 -4.74 10.49 3.17
CA LEU A 267 -4.22 10.41 1.80
C LEU A 267 -5.10 11.14 0.77
N GLY A 268 -6.28 11.62 1.17
CA GLY A 268 -7.19 12.36 0.31
C GLY A 268 -6.77 13.81 0.09
N THR A 269 -7.20 14.40 -1.03
CA THR A 269 -7.05 15.84 -1.31
C THR A 269 -8.38 16.43 -1.76
N SER A 270 -8.59 17.74 -1.59
CA SER A 270 -9.83 18.39 -2.04
C SER A 270 -9.96 18.52 -3.57
N SER A 271 -8.85 18.32 -4.30
CA SER A 271 -8.78 18.45 -5.75
C SER A 271 -9.13 17.18 -6.50
N GLU A 272 -8.96 16.02 -5.87
CA GLU A 272 -9.19 14.71 -6.49
C GLU A 272 -10.33 13.97 -5.77
N ILE A 273 -11.15 13.24 -6.53
CA ILE A 273 -12.22 12.41 -5.95
C ILE A 273 -11.61 11.19 -5.23
N ILE A 274 -10.56 10.64 -5.81
CA ILE A 274 -9.73 9.58 -5.25
C ILE A 274 -8.30 9.79 -5.72
N THR A 275 -7.34 9.75 -4.79
CA THR A 275 -5.92 9.95 -5.10
C THR A 275 -5.25 8.64 -5.51
N PRO A 276 -4.13 8.66 -6.25
CA PRO A 276 -3.38 7.45 -6.57
C PRO A 276 -2.98 6.63 -5.33
N SER A 277 -2.55 7.31 -4.25
CA SER A 277 -2.20 6.64 -3.00
C SER A 277 -3.41 5.98 -2.34
N GLN A 278 -4.60 6.59 -2.39
CA GLN A 278 -5.85 5.96 -1.92
C GLN A 278 -6.19 4.70 -2.72
N THR A 279 -6.05 4.75 -4.04
CA THR A 279 -6.29 3.60 -4.92
C THR A 279 -5.33 2.44 -4.62
N ILE A 280 -4.04 2.72 -4.44
CA ILE A 280 -3.05 1.68 -4.10
C ILE A 280 -3.32 1.11 -2.70
N LEU A 281 -3.73 1.93 -1.73
CA LEU A 281 -4.16 1.43 -0.42
C LEU A 281 -5.36 0.48 -0.53
N LEU A 282 -6.32 0.77 -1.41
CA LEU A 282 -7.44 -0.15 -1.68
C LEU A 282 -6.99 -1.46 -2.32
N LYS A 283 -5.98 -1.45 -3.21
CA LYS A 283 -5.37 -2.69 -3.76
C LYS A 283 -4.72 -3.54 -2.67
N ILE A 284 -4.00 -2.91 -1.74
CA ILE A 284 -3.40 -3.60 -0.59
C ILE A 284 -4.50 -4.17 0.32
N LEU A 285 -5.56 -3.40 0.56
CA LEU A 285 -6.70 -3.84 1.36
C LEU A 285 -7.43 -5.03 0.72
N ASP A 286 -7.63 -5.06 -0.60
CA ASP A 286 -8.24 -6.19 -1.32
C ASP A 286 -7.43 -7.49 -1.14
N SER A 287 -6.10 -7.39 -1.27
CA SER A 287 -5.19 -8.50 -1.01
C SER A 287 -5.27 -8.97 0.46
N HIS A 288 -5.31 -8.03 1.41
CA HIS A 288 -5.42 -8.33 2.84
C HIS A 288 -6.74 -9.03 3.19
N LEU A 289 -7.88 -8.51 2.71
CA LEU A 289 -9.21 -9.09 2.89
C LEU A 289 -9.30 -10.53 2.35
N SER A 290 -8.61 -10.81 1.26
CA SER A 290 -8.55 -12.16 0.67
C SER A 290 -7.74 -13.15 1.53
N SER A 291 -6.81 -12.65 2.34
CA SER A 291 -5.93 -13.45 3.18
C SER A 291 -6.42 -13.66 4.62
N SER A 292 -7.31 -12.79 5.12
CA SER A 292 -7.78 -12.79 6.51
C SER A 292 -9.19 -13.38 6.66
N PRO A 293 -9.37 -14.52 7.36
CA PRO A 293 -10.68 -15.15 7.52
C PRO A 293 -11.49 -14.60 8.72
N SER A 294 -10.86 -13.86 9.65
CA SER A 294 -11.49 -13.37 10.87
C SER A 294 -12.29 -12.09 10.65
N SER A 295 -13.47 -12.00 11.28
CA SER A 295 -14.26 -10.76 11.29
C SER A 295 -13.60 -9.72 12.20
N PRO A 296 -13.50 -8.44 11.78
CA PRO A 296 -12.92 -7.37 12.59
C PRO A 296 -13.83 -6.97 13.78
N PRO A 297 -13.31 -6.13 14.71
CA PRO A 297 -14.12 -5.56 15.78
C PRO A 297 -15.34 -4.81 15.26
N SER A 298 -16.40 -4.73 16.07
CA SER A 298 -17.56 -3.86 15.79
C SER A 298 -17.35 -2.47 16.40
N PRO A 299 -17.56 -1.37 15.65
CA PRO A 299 -17.98 -1.32 14.24
C PRO A 299 -16.84 -1.71 13.28
N SER A 300 -17.18 -2.29 12.11
CA SER A 300 -16.15 -2.67 11.12
C SER A 300 -15.30 -1.48 10.71
N PRO A 301 -13.96 -1.61 10.69
CA PRO A 301 -13.10 -0.57 10.15
C PRO A 301 -13.29 -0.41 8.64
N HIS A 302 -13.90 -1.38 7.94
CA HIS A 302 -14.15 -1.29 6.50
C HIS A 302 -15.40 -0.47 6.14
N LEU A 303 -16.15 0.04 7.13
CA LEU A 303 -17.37 0.84 6.90
C LEU A 303 -17.17 2.05 6.00
N PHE A 304 -15.97 2.65 5.96
CA PHE A 304 -15.67 3.79 5.09
C PHE A 304 -15.84 3.48 3.58
N LEU A 305 -15.84 2.21 3.18
CA LEU A 305 -16.06 1.78 1.79
C LEU A 305 -17.47 2.12 1.29
N ILE A 306 -18.48 2.15 2.17
CA ILE A 306 -19.87 2.46 1.80
C ILE A 306 -20.02 3.92 1.34
N PRO A 307 -19.68 4.95 2.15
CA PRO A 307 -19.76 6.34 1.68
C PRO A 307 -18.80 6.61 0.52
N LEU A 308 -17.66 5.91 0.43
CA LEU A 308 -16.77 5.98 -0.73
C LEU A 308 -17.46 5.45 -2.00
N PHE A 309 -18.14 4.30 -1.93
CA PHE A 309 -18.96 3.78 -3.03
C PHE A 309 -19.99 4.80 -3.50
N HIS A 310 -20.77 5.38 -2.57
CA HIS A 310 -21.77 6.40 -2.92
C HIS A 310 -21.15 7.62 -3.61
N ASN A 311 -20.01 8.12 -3.11
CA ASN A 311 -19.33 9.27 -3.69
C ASN A 311 -18.85 8.99 -5.12
N LEU A 312 -18.18 7.85 -5.32
CA LEU A 312 -17.66 7.47 -6.63
C LEU A 312 -18.80 7.14 -7.61
N ALA A 313 -19.84 6.43 -7.17
CA ALA A 313 -21.01 6.09 -7.98
C ALA A 313 -21.73 7.35 -8.46
N ARG A 314 -22.00 8.29 -7.55
CA ARG A 314 -22.62 9.58 -7.88
C ARG A 314 -21.78 10.35 -8.88
N TYR A 315 -20.47 10.42 -8.67
CA TYR A 315 -19.56 11.11 -9.56
C TYR A 315 -19.59 10.49 -10.96
N THR A 316 -19.47 9.16 -11.05
CA THR A 316 -19.56 8.41 -12.30
C THR A 316 -20.86 8.69 -13.03
N THR A 317 -22.01 8.56 -12.36
CA THR A 317 -23.32 8.79 -12.99
C THR A 317 -23.43 10.21 -13.55
N ILE A 318 -22.97 11.22 -12.83
CA ILE A 318 -22.96 12.61 -13.32
C ILE A 318 -22.01 12.75 -14.52
N GLY A 319 -20.79 12.22 -14.40
CA GLY A 319 -19.75 12.31 -15.42
C GLY A 319 -20.19 11.70 -16.74
N ILE A 320 -20.64 10.44 -16.72
CA ILE A 320 -21.04 9.73 -17.95
C ILE A 320 -22.32 10.28 -18.57
N ASN A 321 -23.27 10.76 -17.76
CA ASN A 321 -24.52 11.32 -18.27
C ASN A 321 -24.36 12.76 -18.79
N SER A 322 -23.28 13.47 -18.42
CA SER A 322 -23.00 14.81 -18.94
C SER A 322 -22.65 14.81 -20.43
N GLY A 323 -22.19 13.67 -20.96
CA GLY A 323 -21.69 13.53 -22.33
C GLY A 323 -20.42 14.33 -22.61
N GLN A 324 -19.81 14.94 -21.59
CA GLN A 324 -18.54 15.65 -21.68
C GLN A 324 -17.38 14.70 -21.40
N ASP A 325 -16.24 14.96 -22.04
CA ASP A 325 -15.00 14.26 -21.70
C ASP A 325 -14.54 14.68 -20.30
N ASP A 326 -14.39 13.70 -19.41
CA ASP A 326 -13.91 13.92 -18.05
C ASP A 326 -12.67 13.03 -17.80
N PRO A 327 -11.46 13.61 -17.82
CA PRO A 327 -10.22 12.86 -17.69
C PRO A 327 -10.04 12.20 -16.32
N ARG A 328 -10.93 12.48 -15.36
CA ARG A 328 -10.90 11.87 -14.01
C ARG A 328 -11.64 10.54 -13.97
N LEU A 329 -12.50 10.25 -14.94
CA LEU A 329 -13.33 9.03 -14.96
C LEU A 329 -12.52 7.72 -14.86
N PRO A 330 -11.39 7.53 -15.57
CA PRO A 330 -10.60 6.31 -15.44
C PRO A 330 -10.21 5.99 -13.98
N LYS A 331 -9.71 6.98 -13.24
CA LYS A 331 -9.34 6.82 -11.82
C LYS A 331 -10.56 6.54 -10.94
N VAL A 332 -11.69 7.20 -11.21
CA VAL A 332 -12.94 6.95 -10.47
C VAL A 332 -13.48 5.54 -10.74
N PHE A 333 -13.37 5.06 -11.98
CA PHE A 333 -13.73 3.69 -12.33
C PHE A 333 -12.83 2.66 -11.65
N GLU A 334 -11.52 2.90 -11.60
CA GLU A 334 -10.58 2.05 -10.84
C GLU A 334 -10.97 1.98 -9.36
N GLY A 335 -11.24 3.14 -8.74
CA GLY A 335 -11.74 3.20 -7.37
C GLY A 335 -13.06 2.45 -7.17
N LEU A 336 -14.01 2.58 -8.09
CA LEU A 336 -15.28 1.85 -8.01
C LEU A 336 -15.11 0.33 -8.11
N ILE A 337 -14.22 -0.14 -8.98
CA ILE A 337 -13.91 -1.57 -9.11
C ILE A 337 -13.38 -2.09 -7.78
N LEU A 338 -12.36 -1.44 -7.21
CA LEU A 338 -11.73 -1.86 -5.95
C LEU A 338 -12.72 -1.81 -4.77
N VAL A 339 -13.59 -0.80 -4.71
CA VAL A 339 -14.62 -0.72 -3.67
C VAL A 339 -15.65 -1.82 -3.84
N CYS A 340 -16.11 -2.12 -5.07
CA CYS A 340 -17.03 -3.23 -5.31
C CYS A 340 -16.40 -4.59 -4.98
N GLU A 341 -15.11 -4.77 -5.26
CA GLU A 341 -14.33 -5.96 -4.92
C GLU A 341 -14.20 -6.12 -3.41
N GLY A 342 -13.77 -5.08 -2.69
CA GLY A 342 -13.67 -5.09 -1.23
C GLY A 342 -15.02 -5.37 -0.54
N LEU A 343 -16.10 -4.71 -0.98
CA LEU A 343 -17.45 -4.96 -0.47
C LEU A 343 -17.92 -6.41 -0.76
N SER A 344 -17.59 -6.95 -1.93
CA SER A 344 -17.92 -8.34 -2.28
C SER A 344 -17.09 -9.34 -1.48
N ALA A 345 -15.80 -9.08 -1.27
CA ALA A 345 -14.89 -9.91 -0.48
C ALA A 345 -15.36 -10.00 0.97
N ILE A 346 -15.75 -8.87 1.57
CA ILE A 346 -16.35 -8.83 2.92
C ILE A 346 -17.64 -9.67 2.96
N GLY A 347 -18.55 -9.49 1.98
CA GLY A 347 -19.78 -10.26 1.91
C GLY A 347 -19.58 -11.77 1.75
N LEU A 348 -18.63 -12.18 0.91
CA LEU A 348 -18.25 -13.58 0.73
C LEU A 348 -17.59 -14.16 1.99
N SER A 349 -16.72 -13.39 2.66
CA SER A 349 -16.05 -13.78 3.90
C SER A 349 -17.06 -13.99 5.03
N VAL A 350 -18.03 -13.08 5.19
CA VAL A 350 -19.16 -13.23 6.12
C VAL A 350 -19.99 -14.48 5.79
N GLN A 351 -20.28 -14.72 4.50
CA GLN A 351 -21.03 -15.92 4.10
C GLN A 351 -20.25 -17.21 4.39
N ALA A 352 -18.96 -17.26 4.09
CA ALA A 352 -18.12 -18.42 4.36
C ALA A 352 -18.07 -18.78 5.86
N ARG A 353 -18.06 -17.76 6.74
CA ARG A 353 -18.16 -17.96 8.19
C ARG A 353 -19.51 -18.53 8.61
N LYS A 354 -20.62 -18.03 8.04
CA LYS A 354 -21.97 -18.57 8.29
C LYS A 354 -22.07 -20.03 7.87
N ASP A 355 -21.58 -20.37 6.68
CA ASP A 355 -21.62 -21.73 6.13
C ASP A 355 -20.79 -22.70 6.98
N SER A 356 -19.65 -22.25 7.49
CA SER A 356 -18.77 -23.04 8.35
C SER A 356 -19.25 -23.17 9.80
N GLN A 357 -20.35 -22.49 10.18
CA GLN A 357 -20.83 -22.37 11.57
C GLN A 357 -19.77 -21.81 12.54
N THR A 358 -18.80 -21.07 12.00
CA THR A 358 -17.78 -20.38 12.79
C THR A 358 -18.41 -19.07 13.27
N PHE A 359 -19.13 -19.13 14.39
CA PHE A 359 -19.69 -17.93 15.00
C PHE A 359 -18.56 -17.04 15.50
N ALA A 360 -18.58 -15.77 15.10
CA ALA A 360 -17.68 -14.76 15.63
C ALA A 360 -17.76 -14.69 17.16
N GLN A 361 -16.61 -14.51 17.81
CA GLN A 361 -16.54 -14.27 19.25
C GLN A 361 -17.33 -12.99 19.62
N GLU A 362 -17.85 -12.92 20.86
CA GLU A 362 -18.53 -11.71 21.36
C GLU A 362 -17.64 -10.47 21.15
N GLY A 363 -18.12 -9.48 20.39
CA GLY A 363 -17.40 -8.24 20.07
C GLY A 363 -16.74 -8.17 18.68
N SER A 364 -16.58 -9.29 17.97
CA SER A 364 -15.90 -9.37 16.66
C SER A 364 -16.87 -9.59 15.50
N ARG A 365 -17.91 -8.74 15.42
CA ARG A 365 -19.00 -8.85 14.43
C ARG A 365 -19.07 -7.67 13.47
N GLY A 366 -17.97 -6.94 13.32
CA GLY A 366 -17.96 -5.69 12.58
C GLY A 366 -18.48 -5.87 11.16
N ASP A 367 -17.96 -6.87 10.44
CA ASP A 367 -18.35 -7.10 9.05
C ASP A 367 -19.77 -7.61 8.92
N GLU A 368 -20.24 -8.42 9.86
CA GLU A 368 -21.64 -8.87 9.91
C GLU A 368 -22.60 -7.68 10.06
N ASP A 369 -22.25 -6.71 10.92
CA ASP A 369 -23.03 -5.48 11.10
C ASP A 369 -22.97 -4.60 9.84
N MET A 370 -21.79 -4.49 9.22
CA MET A 370 -21.58 -3.78 7.96
C MET A 370 -22.42 -4.35 6.81
N ILE A 371 -22.57 -5.68 6.71
CA ILE A 371 -23.48 -6.29 5.72
C ILE A 371 -24.93 -5.87 5.95
N GLY A 372 -25.34 -5.68 7.21
CA GLY A 372 -26.64 -5.09 7.53
C GLY A 372 -26.81 -3.69 6.93
N VAL A 373 -25.80 -2.83 7.09
CA VAL A 373 -25.79 -1.47 6.52
C VAL A 373 -25.84 -1.52 4.98
N MET A 374 -25.02 -2.37 4.35
CA MET A 374 -24.98 -2.52 2.89
C MET A 374 -26.34 -2.91 2.31
N LYS A 375 -27.14 -3.67 3.07
CA LYS A 375 -28.48 -4.14 2.70
C LYS A 375 -29.61 -3.19 3.11
N SER A 376 -29.31 -2.10 3.82
CA SER A 376 -30.30 -1.14 4.28
C SER A 376 -31.12 -0.60 3.11
N SER A 377 -32.44 -0.57 3.26
CA SER A 377 -33.33 0.05 2.27
C SER A 377 -33.46 1.57 2.46
N GLU A 378 -32.88 2.10 3.55
CA GLU A 378 -32.90 3.52 3.88
C GLU A 378 -32.08 4.32 2.87
N GLU A 379 -32.59 5.49 2.50
CA GLU A 379 -32.00 6.32 1.46
C GLU A 379 -30.65 6.87 1.91
N GLY A 380 -29.60 6.56 1.13
CA GLY A 380 -28.23 7.01 1.40
C GLY A 380 -27.42 6.13 2.35
N GLU A 381 -27.97 5.02 2.84
CA GLU A 381 -27.24 4.06 3.68
C GLU A 381 -26.77 2.83 2.89
N GLY A 382 -27.72 2.10 2.28
CA GLY A 382 -27.44 0.85 1.59
C GLY A 382 -26.88 1.04 0.18
N VAL A 383 -26.19 0.00 -0.31
CA VAL A 383 -25.55 0.03 -1.63
C VAL A 383 -26.41 -0.58 -2.74
N VAL A 384 -27.48 -1.32 -2.41
CA VAL A 384 -28.31 -2.07 -3.37
C VAL A 384 -28.96 -1.16 -4.43
N LYS A 385 -29.74 -0.16 -4.02
CA LYS A 385 -30.42 0.76 -4.97
C LYS A 385 -29.41 1.58 -5.79
N PRO A 386 -28.38 2.22 -5.19
CA PRO A 386 -27.37 2.93 -5.97
C PRO A 386 -26.59 2.02 -6.94
N SER A 387 -26.35 0.74 -6.60
CA SER A 387 -25.77 -0.23 -7.53
C SER A 387 -26.64 -0.42 -8.77
N ILE A 388 -27.97 -0.54 -8.63
CA ILE A 388 -28.89 -0.68 -9.78
C ILE A 388 -28.90 0.59 -10.64
N ASP A 389 -28.90 1.77 -10.02
CA ASP A 389 -28.92 3.06 -10.75
C ASP A 389 -27.61 3.32 -11.50
N LEU A 390 -26.48 3.02 -10.87
CA LEU A 390 -25.17 3.06 -11.51
C LEU A 390 -25.11 2.06 -12.67
N LEU A 391 -25.57 0.84 -12.46
CA LEU A 391 -25.58 -0.22 -13.47
C LEU A 391 -26.39 0.16 -14.70
N ARG A 392 -27.54 0.83 -14.53
CA ARG A 392 -28.37 1.35 -15.63
C ARG A 392 -27.63 2.38 -16.47
N SER A 393 -26.91 3.29 -15.80
CA SER A 393 -26.13 4.33 -16.46
C SER A 393 -24.94 3.71 -17.23
N LEU A 394 -24.29 2.73 -16.64
CA LEU A 394 -23.17 1.99 -17.26
C LEU A 394 -23.60 1.11 -18.43
N ASP A 395 -24.79 0.50 -18.42
CA ASP A 395 -25.26 -0.31 -19.56
C ASP A 395 -25.48 0.53 -20.81
N THR A 396 -25.82 1.82 -20.63
CA THR A 396 -25.89 2.79 -21.73
C THR A 396 -24.51 3.25 -22.18
N PHE A 397 -23.62 3.54 -21.22
CA PHE A 397 -22.29 4.07 -21.50
C PHE A 397 -21.32 3.03 -22.10
N PHE A 398 -21.40 1.78 -21.65
CA PHE A 398 -20.66 0.64 -22.18
C PHE A 398 -21.62 -0.34 -22.88
N PRO A 399 -22.03 -0.05 -24.13
CA PRO A 399 -22.94 -0.90 -24.87
C PRO A 399 -22.32 -2.28 -25.12
N ARG A 400 -23.17 -3.32 -25.05
CA ARG A 400 -22.76 -4.71 -25.28
C ARG A 400 -22.31 -4.92 -26.73
N ILE A 401 -21.28 -5.75 -26.92
CA ILE A 401 -20.87 -6.23 -28.25
C ILE A 401 -21.15 -7.73 -28.34
N ASN A 402 -22.08 -8.12 -29.22
CA ASN A 402 -22.40 -9.53 -29.45
C ASN A 402 -21.69 -10.03 -30.72
N PRO A 403 -20.77 -11.03 -30.62
CA PRO A 403 -20.00 -11.54 -31.76
C PRO A 403 -20.88 -12.08 -32.89
N ARG A 404 -22.09 -12.53 -32.54
CA ARG A 404 -22.99 -13.26 -33.44
C ARG A 404 -23.82 -12.34 -34.33
N ILE A 405 -23.81 -11.03 -34.06
CA ILE A 405 -24.55 -10.06 -34.84
C ILE A 405 -23.56 -9.42 -35.81
N GLN A 406 -23.59 -9.82 -37.09
CA GLN A 406 -22.83 -9.15 -38.14
C GLN A 406 -23.35 -7.71 -38.26
N SER A 407 -22.45 -6.73 -38.11
CA SER A 407 -22.74 -5.30 -37.99
C SER A 407 -23.72 -4.79 -39.04
N THR A 408 -24.99 -4.67 -38.68
CA THR A 408 -26.00 -3.95 -39.48
C THR A 408 -25.95 -2.48 -39.10
N ASN A 409 -25.07 -1.70 -39.74
CA ASN A 409 -25.07 -0.22 -39.84
C ASN A 409 -25.36 0.62 -38.56
N ALA A 410 -25.30 0.05 -37.37
CA ALA A 410 -25.37 0.81 -36.12
C ALA A 410 -24.02 1.49 -35.94
N SER A 411 -24.01 2.82 -35.94
CA SER A 411 -22.86 3.62 -35.50
C SER A 411 -22.66 3.35 -34.01
N ILE A 412 -21.99 2.24 -33.68
CA ILE A 412 -21.45 2.02 -32.34
C ILE A 412 -20.35 3.05 -32.22
N THR A 413 -20.56 4.09 -31.40
CA THR A 413 -19.47 4.98 -31.03
C THR A 413 -18.43 4.11 -30.30
N PRO A 414 -17.21 3.97 -30.84
CA PRO A 414 -16.21 3.14 -30.21
C PRO A 414 -15.89 3.71 -28.82
N ILE A 415 -15.93 2.85 -27.81
CA ILE A 415 -15.46 3.18 -26.46
C ILE A 415 -14.00 3.62 -26.61
N PRO A 416 -13.59 4.76 -26.02
CA PRO A 416 -12.17 5.15 -26.00
C PRO A 416 -11.31 3.99 -25.47
N GLU A 417 -10.18 3.69 -26.11
CA GLU A 417 -9.33 2.55 -25.72
C GLU A 417 -8.87 2.64 -24.25
N GLU A 418 -8.71 3.86 -23.72
CA GLU A 418 -8.41 4.13 -22.31
C GLU A 418 -9.52 3.68 -21.34
N LEU A 419 -10.77 3.64 -21.80
CA LEU A 419 -11.93 3.25 -21.00
C LEU A 419 -12.27 1.76 -21.11
N LYS A 420 -11.70 1.09 -22.11
CA LYS A 420 -11.94 -0.34 -22.39
C LYS A 420 -11.61 -1.27 -21.21
N PRO A 421 -10.55 -1.06 -20.41
CA PRO A 421 -10.28 -1.88 -19.22
C PRO A 421 -11.41 -1.85 -18.16
N PHE A 422 -12.23 -0.79 -18.17
CA PHE A 422 -13.29 -0.57 -17.19
C PHE A 422 -14.66 -1.13 -17.61
N SER A 423 -14.76 -1.77 -18.77
CA SER A 423 -15.98 -2.48 -19.21
C SER A 423 -16.44 -3.55 -18.20
N ASN A 424 -15.49 -4.06 -17.40
CA ASN A 424 -15.72 -5.03 -16.34
C ASN A 424 -16.46 -4.47 -15.12
N LEU A 425 -16.60 -3.14 -14.98
CA LEU A 425 -17.29 -2.54 -13.83
C LEU A 425 -18.74 -3.04 -13.69
N LYS A 426 -19.47 -3.26 -14.80
CA LYS A 426 -20.81 -3.88 -14.77
C LYS A 426 -20.79 -5.25 -14.07
N ARG A 427 -19.76 -6.06 -14.32
CA ARG A 427 -19.59 -7.39 -13.72
C ARG A 427 -19.37 -7.27 -12.20
N ASN A 428 -18.50 -6.36 -11.75
CA ASN A 428 -18.24 -6.16 -10.32
C ASN A 428 -19.51 -5.74 -9.56
N ILE A 429 -20.33 -4.86 -10.14
CA ILE A 429 -21.59 -4.43 -9.52
C ILE A 429 -22.61 -5.59 -9.47
N VAL A 430 -22.75 -6.35 -10.56
CA VAL A 430 -23.64 -7.52 -10.60
C VAL A 430 -23.18 -8.61 -9.64
N GLN A 431 -21.86 -8.81 -9.48
CA GLN A 431 -21.29 -9.71 -8.49
C GLN A 431 -21.66 -9.28 -7.07
N LEU A 432 -21.46 -8.00 -6.72
CA LEU A 432 -21.82 -7.46 -5.41
C LEU A 432 -23.32 -7.67 -5.11
N LEU A 433 -24.20 -7.35 -6.05
CA LEU A 433 -25.64 -7.61 -5.92
C LEU A 433 -25.94 -9.10 -5.74
N GLY A 434 -25.25 -9.97 -6.48
CA GLY A 434 -25.37 -11.42 -6.36
C GLY A 434 -24.98 -11.93 -4.97
N VAL A 435 -23.91 -11.38 -4.38
CA VAL A 435 -23.47 -11.68 -3.01
C VAL A 435 -24.52 -11.22 -2.00
N LEU A 436 -25.00 -9.98 -2.10
CA LEU A 436 -25.94 -9.42 -1.12
C LEU A 436 -27.33 -10.06 -1.16
N THR A 437 -27.75 -10.53 -2.33
CA THR A 437 -29.08 -11.17 -2.51
C THR A 437 -29.13 -12.61 -2.02
N PHE A 438 -27.98 -13.27 -1.83
CA PHE A 438 -27.96 -14.67 -1.45
C PHE A 438 -28.69 -14.90 -0.11
N GLU A 439 -29.74 -15.74 -0.17
CA GLU A 439 -30.62 -16.08 0.96
C GLU A 439 -31.27 -14.87 1.66
N ASP A 440 -31.46 -13.75 0.95
CA ASP A 440 -32.06 -12.54 1.49
C ASP A 440 -33.15 -11.98 0.56
N THR A 441 -34.41 -12.26 0.88
CA THR A 441 -35.54 -11.81 0.07
C THR A 441 -35.77 -10.31 0.17
N SER A 442 -35.36 -9.64 1.25
CA SER A 442 -35.51 -8.19 1.41
C SER A 442 -34.67 -7.44 0.39
N VAL A 443 -33.42 -7.87 0.17
CA VAL A 443 -32.57 -7.35 -0.91
C VAL A 443 -33.21 -7.63 -2.27
N GLY A 444 -33.75 -8.84 -2.46
CA GLY A 444 -34.46 -9.18 -3.69
C GLY A 444 -35.70 -8.32 -3.96
N ASP A 445 -36.39 -7.88 -2.91
CA ASP A 445 -37.53 -6.97 -2.99
C ASP A 445 -37.08 -5.56 -3.40
N GLN A 446 -36.00 -5.05 -2.82
CA GLN A 446 -35.39 -3.77 -3.22
C GLN A 446 -34.98 -3.76 -4.70
N VAL A 447 -34.35 -4.84 -5.18
CA VAL A 447 -33.96 -4.96 -6.59
C VAL A 447 -35.19 -4.98 -7.50
N ARG A 448 -36.28 -5.66 -7.09
CA ARG A 448 -37.54 -5.66 -7.83
C ARG A 448 -38.19 -4.28 -7.91
N GLU A 449 -38.23 -3.55 -6.80
CA GLU A 449 -38.80 -2.20 -6.71
C GLU A 449 -38.11 -1.19 -7.65
N CYS A 450 -36.82 -1.38 -7.91
CA CYS A 450 -36.03 -0.56 -8.83
C CYS A 450 -36.00 -1.09 -10.28
N GLU A 451 -36.88 -2.05 -10.64
CA GLU A 451 -36.88 -2.74 -11.94
C GLU A 451 -35.52 -3.37 -12.30
N GLY A 452 -34.72 -3.71 -11.28
CA GLY A 452 -33.38 -4.24 -11.44
C GLY A 452 -33.34 -5.67 -11.96
N ILE A 453 -34.40 -6.46 -11.75
CA ILE A 453 -34.49 -7.85 -12.24
C ILE A 453 -34.41 -7.88 -13.76
N GLN A 454 -35.17 -7.02 -14.44
CA GLN A 454 -35.19 -6.91 -15.90
C GLN A 454 -33.83 -6.44 -16.43
N LEU A 455 -33.22 -5.45 -15.75
CA LEU A 455 -31.90 -4.94 -16.09
C LEU A 455 -30.84 -6.04 -16.03
N ILE A 456 -30.77 -6.80 -14.92
CA ILE A 456 -29.78 -7.87 -14.74
C ILE A 456 -30.05 -9.04 -15.70
N LEU A 457 -31.32 -9.36 -16.01
CA LEU A 457 -31.64 -10.34 -17.04
C LEU A 457 -31.07 -9.96 -18.41
N GLY A 458 -31.11 -8.67 -18.78
CA GLY A 458 -30.50 -8.17 -20.01
C GLY A 458 -28.97 -8.36 -20.06
N MET A 459 -28.33 -8.53 -18.90
CA MET A 459 -26.88 -8.78 -18.78
C MET A 459 -26.50 -10.25 -18.91
N THR A 460 -27.47 -11.13 -19.16
CA THR A 460 -27.21 -12.57 -19.44
C THR A 460 -26.89 -12.85 -20.91
N GLU A 461 -26.88 -11.82 -21.75
CA GLU A 461 -26.41 -11.87 -23.14
C GLU A 461 -24.88 -11.90 -23.22
N ILE A 462 -24.35 -12.34 -24.36
CA ILE A 462 -22.90 -12.36 -24.61
C ILE A 462 -22.42 -10.93 -24.85
N ASP A 463 -21.37 -10.54 -24.14
CA ASP A 463 -20.67 -9.27 -24.30
C ASP A 463 -19.16 -9.52 -24.46
N GLU A 464 -18.59 -9.27 -25.64
CA GLU A 464 -17.15 -9.45 -25.90
C GLU A 464 -16.29 -8.54 -25.01
N ASN A 465 -16.81 -7.36 -24.66
CA ASN A 465 -16.09 -6.42 -23.81
C ASN A 465 -16.09 -6.85 -22.34
N ASN A 466 -16.99 -7.76 -21.94
CA ASN A 466 -17.08 -8.24 -20.57
C ASN A 466 -17.45 -9.74 -20.54
N PRO A 467 -16.48 -10.63 -20.83
CA PRO A 467 -16.74 -12.05 -21.06
C PRO A 467 -17.36 -12.80 -19.88
N TYR A 468 -17.19 -12.29 -18.64
CA TYR A 468 -17.66 -12.94 -17.41
C TYR A 468 -18.96 -12.32 -16.85
N LEU A 469 -19.47 -11.22 -17.44
CA LEU A 469 -20.69 -10.56 -16.97
C LEU A 469 -21.87 -11.52 -16.94
N ARG A 470 -22.00 -12.35 -17.96
CA ARG A 470 -23.10 -13.28 -18.14
C ARG A 470 -23.20 -14.27 -16.99
N GLU A 471 -22.09 -14.87 -16.58
CA GLU A 471 -22.04 -15.89 -15.53
C GLU A 471 -22.42 -15.27 -14.17
N HIS A 472 -21.91 -14.07 -13.88
CA HIS A 472 -22.28 -13.32 -12.68
C HIS A 472 -23.76 -12.89 -12.70
N ALA A 473 -24.28 -12.47 -13.86
CA ALA A 473 -25.69 -12.12 -14.01
C ALA A 473 -26.60 -13.34 -13.80
N LEU A 474 -26.26 -14.50 -14.35
CA LEU A 474 -26.99 -15.75 -14.12
C LEU A 474 -27.00 -16.15 -12.64
N LEU A 475 -25.86 -16.05 -11.95
CA LEU A 475 -25.77 -16.31 -10.51
C LEU A 475 -26.62 -15.33 -9.71
N CYS A 476 -26.54 -14.03 -10.04
CA CYS A 476 -27.33 -12.99 -9.39
C CYS A 476 -28.85 -13.24 -9.57
N ILE A 477 -29.30 -13.57 -10.78
CA ILE A 477 -30.70 -13.94 -11.05
C ILE A 477 -31.11 -15.18 -10.26
N ARG A 478 -30.28 -16.23 -10.23
CA ARG A 478 -30.55 -17.42 -9.41
C ARG A 478 -30.77 -17.04 -7.95
N ASN A 479 -29.94 -16.16 -7.40
CA ASN A 479 -30.07 -15.70 -6.02
C ASN A 479 -31.32 -14.84 -5.82
N LEU A 480 -31.64 -13.92 -6.74
CA LEU A 480 -32.86 -13.11 -6.72
C LEU A 480 -34.14 -13.94 -6.73
N MET A 481 -34.12 -15.11 -7.38
CA MET A 481 -35.27 -16.02 -7.45
C MET A 481 -35.34 -17.00 -6.27
N LEU A 482 -34.24 -17.23 -5.56
CA LEU A 482 -34.16 -18.21 -4.48
C LEU A 482 -35.13 -17.82 -3.36
N ASN A 483 -36.07 -18.71 -3.04
CA ASN A 483 -37.07 -18.51 -1.99
C ASN A 483 -37.88 -17.19 -2.12
N ASN A 484 -37.96 -16.59 -3.32
CA ASN A 484 -38.70 -15.35 -3.57
C ASN A 484 -39.76 -15.52 -4.68
N PRO A 485 -40.98 -15.96 -4.35
CA PRO A 485 -42.06 -16.14 -5.33
C PRO A 485 -42.48 -14.85 -6.03
N ALA A 486 -42.38 -13.69 -5.36
CA ALA A 486 -42.72 -12.40 -5.96
C ALA A 486 -41.74 -12.04 -7.11
N ASN A 487 -40.46 -12.35 -6.94
CA ASN A 487 -39.47 -12.22 -8.02
C ASN A 487 -39.71 -13.25 -9.14
N GLN A 488 -40.03 -14.50 -8.82
CA GLN A 488 -40.33 -15.54 -9.82
C GLN A 488 -41.56 -15.19 -10.67
N ALA A 489 -42.54 -14.47 -10.09
CA ALA A 489 -43.71 -14.01 -10.81
C ALA A 489 -43.35 -13.04 -11.95
N ILE A 490 -42.31 -12.21 -11.79
CA ILE A 490 -41.83 -11.30 -12.84
C ILE A 490 -41.41 -12.09 -14.08
N ILE A 491 -40.58 -13.13 -13.91
CA ILE A 491 -40.16 -14.00 -15.03
C ILE A 491 -41.35 -14.75 -15.62
N THR A 492 -42.28 -15.20 -14.78
CA THR A 492 -43.49 -15.92 -15.24
C THR A 492 -44.38 -15.03 -16.13
N GLN A 493 -44.45 -13.73 -15.82
CA GLN A 493 -45.22 -12.75 -16.59
C GLN A 493 -44.53 -12.34 -17.89
N MET A 494 -43.21 -12.57 -18.03
CA MET A 494 -42.51 -12.34 -19.29
C MET A 494 -43.00 -13.33 -20.36
N ASN A 495 -43.16 -12.82 -21.57
CA ASN A 495 -43.52 -13.61 -22.73
C ASN A 495 -42.34 -13.61 -23.72
N PRO A 496 -41.96 -14.78 -24.25
CA PRO A 496 -40.94 -14.84 -25.27
C PRO A 496 -41.43 -14.09 -26.51
N VAL A 497 -40.63 -13.15 -27.00
CA VAL A 497 -40.96 -12.33 -28.19
C VAL A 497 -40.43 -12.98 -29.47
N GLY A 498 -39.40 -13.83 -29.35
CA GLY A 498 -38.78 -14.56 -30.46
C GLY A 498 -37.51 -15.27 -30.04
N VAL A 499 -36.78 -15.83 -31.00
CA VAL A 499 -35.42 -16.40 -30.83
C VAL A 499 -34.50 -15.71 -31.82
N LEU A 500 -33.36 -15.21 -31.34
CA LEU A 500 -32.37 -14.60 -32.23
C LEU A 500 -31.72 -15.68 -33.12
N SER A 501 -31.72 -15.43 -34.43
CA SER A 501 -31.03 -16.26 -35.41
C SER A 501 -29.53 -16.29 -35.11
N PRO A 502 -28.91 -17.49 -35.04
CA PRO A 502 -27.48 -17.62 -34.80
C PRO A 502 -26.61 -17.04 -35.92
N GLU A 503 -27.16 -16.88 -37.14
CA GLU A 503 -26.42 -16.51 -38.35
C GLU A 503 -26.38 -15.00 -38.60
N ASN A 504 -27.45 -14.28 -38.25
CA ASN A 504 -27.62 -12.87 -38.60
C ASN A 504 -28.24 -12.02 -37.46
N GLY A 505 -28.53 -12.59 -36.29
CA GLY A 505 -29.13 -11.88 -35.16
C GLY A 505 -30.60 -11.45 -35.37
N GLU A 506 -31.26 -11.92 -36.42
CA GLU A 506 -32.66 -11.60 -36.70
C GLU A 506 -33.60 -12.23 -35.66
N LEU A 507 -34.62 -11.49 -35.20
CA LEU A 507 -35.62 -12.01 -34.27
C LEU A 507 -36.59 -12.95 -35.01
N LEU A 508 -36.36 -14.25 -34.89
CA LEU A 508 -37.23 -15.28 -35.43
C LEU A 508 -38.43 -15.51 -34.50
N PRO A 509 -39.58 -15.98 -35.02
CA PRO A 509 -40.73 -16.34 -34.18
C PRO A 509 -40.36 -17.42 -33.16
N VAL A 510 -41.03 -17.37 -31.99
CA VAL A 510 -40.82 -18.33 -30.91
C VAL A 510 -41.08 -19.76 -31.42
N PRO A 511 -40.11 -20.69 -31.32
CA PRO A 511 -40.30 -22.08 -31.69
C PRO A 511 -41.51 -22.68 -30.98
N GLU A 512 -42.31 -23.50 -31.66
CA GLU A 512 -43.52 -24.13 -31.09
C GLU A 512 -43.26 -24.83 -29.74
N LYS A 513 -42.08 -25.41 -29.57
CA LYS A 513 -41.63 -26.07 -28.33
C LYS A 513 -41.41 -25.13 -27.14
N MET A 514 -41.28 -23.82 -27.37
CA MET A 514 -41.04 -22.77 -26.36
C MET A 514 -42.27 -21.88 -26.14
N LYS A 515 -43.34 -22.07 -26.91
CA LYS A 515 -44.62 -21.40 -26.66
C LYS A 515 -45.22 -21.98 -25.38
N LYS A 516 -45.70 -21.11 -24.48
CA LYS A 516 -46.49 -21.55 -23.32
C LYS A 516 -47.67 -22.37 -23.85
N LYS A 517 -47.79 -23.62 -23.41
CA LYS A 517 -48.99 -24.42 -23.68
C LYS A 517 -50.16 -23.70 -23.01
N SER A 518 -51.12 -23.28 -23.83
CA SER A 518 -52.34 -22.59 -23.42
C SER A 518 -53.16 -23.43 -22.45
#